data_AF-A0A973FNB9-F1
#
_entry.id   AF-A0A973FNB9-F1
#
_cell.length_a   1.000
_cell.length_b   1.000
_cell.length_c   1.000
_cell.angle_alpha   90.00
_cell.angle_beta   90.00
_cell.angle_gamma   90.00
#
_symmetry.space_group_name_H-M   'P 1'
#
loop_
_entity.id
_entity.type
_entity.pdbx_description
1 polymer ?
#
loop_
_entity_poly.entity_id
_entity_poly.type
_entity_poly.pdbx_seq_one_letter_code
_entity_poly.pdbx_strand_id
1 'polypeptide(L)'
;MTRVIIYSGKGGTGKTTISAATATMLARMGRRTLVLSSDPAHSLADALGVEISRDRPTMVAPNLYGLEIDTIYEWRQSLSGFQQYVTSTYSNRGVERSTAAELANQPGLDEILALQRMMSEAQSGRWDAIILD
;
A
#
# COMPACT_ATOMS: atom_id res chain seq x y z
N MET A 1 10.60 -3.47 -17.15
CA MET A 1 10.60 -2.40 -16.14
C MET A 1 9.14 -2.12 -15.80
N THR A 2 8.77 -2.22 -14.52
CA THR A 2 7.39 -2.02 -14.05
C THR A 2 7.00 -0.54 -14.15
N ARG A 3 5.84 -0.21 -14.72
CA ARG A 3 5.34 1.17 -14.73
C ARG A 3 4.52 1.45 -13.49
N VAL A 4 4.89 2.50 -12.74
CA VAL A 4 4.15 2.95 -11.56
C VAL A 4 3.32 4.18 -11.92
N ILE A 5 2.04 4.18 -11.52
CA ILE A 5 1.09 5.28 -11.68
C ILE A 5 0.54 5.59 -10.29
N ILE A 6 0.62 6.85 -9.87
CA ILE A 6 0.12 7.30 -8.56
C ILE A 6 -0.94 8.36 -8.83
N TYR A 7 -2.14 8.14 -8.31
CA TYR A 7 -3.17 9.17 -8.27
C TYR A 7 -3.07 9.90 -6.94
N SER A 8 -2.99 11.23 -6.97
CA SER A 8 -2.85 12.04 -5.76
C SER A 8 -3.81 13.22 -5.82
N GLY A 9 -4.32 13.63 -4.67
CA GLY A 9 -5.35 14.67 -4.57
C GLY A 9 -6.17 14.53 -3.29
N LYS A 10 -7.02 15.54 -3.04
CA LYS A 10 -7.88 15.59 -1.86
C LYS A 10 -8.84 14.39 -1.77
N GLY A 11 -9.33 14.10 -0.58
CA GLY A 11 -10.40 13.12 -0.37
C GLY A 11 -11.66 13.44 -1.19
N GLY A 12 -12.34 12.43 -1.70
CA GLY A 12 -13.60 12.59 -2.46
C GLY A 12 -13.45 13.09 -3.91
N THR A 13 -12.23 13.21 -4.44
CA THR A 13 -11.98 13.66 -5.84
C THR A 13 -12.09 12.54 -6.89
N GLY A 14 -12.40 11.31 -6.47
CA GLY A 14 -12.56 10.16 -7.37
C GLY A 14 -11.27 9.39 -7.69
N LYS A 15 -10.21 9.54 -6.89
CA LYS A 15 -8.93 8.82 -7.04
C LYS A 15 -9.13 7.30 -7.13
N THR A 16 -9.86 6.72 -6.18
CA THR A 16 -10.06 5.26 -6.13
C THR A 16 -10.80 4.76 -7.36
N THR A 17 -11.80 5.52 -7.82
CA THR A 17 -12.54 5.21 -9.04
C THR A 17 -11.64 5.23 -10.26
N ILE A 18 -10.80 6.26 -10.42
CA ILE A 18 -9.90 6.34 -11.58
C ILE A 18 -8.75 5.33 -11.49
N SER A 19 -8.27 5.01 -10.28
CA SER A 19 -7.30 3.93 -10.03
C SER A 19 -7.84 2.59 -10.48
N ALA A 20 -9.04 2.21 -10.02
CA ALA A 20 -9.72 0.98 -10.41
C ALA A 20 -10.00 0.91 -11.92
N ALA A 21 -10.45 2.03 -12.52
CA ALA A 21 -10.72 2.11 -13.95
C ALA A 21 -9.44 1.94 -14.79
N THR A 22 -8.36 2.62 -14.39
CA THR A 22 -7.04 2.53 -15.06
C THR A 22 -6.50 1.11 -14.98
N ALA A 23 -6.55 0.50 -13.78
CA ALA A 23 -6.08 -0.86 -13.57
C ALA A 23 -6.86 -1.88 -14.41
N THR A 24 -8.18 -1.73 -14.46
CA THR A 24 -9.06 -2.56 -15.28
C THR A 24 -8.75 -2.43 -16.77
N MET A 25 -8.53 -1.20 -17.26
CA MET A 25 -8.17 -0.96 -18.66
C MET A 25 -6.85 -1.65 -19.03
N LEU A 26 -5.81 -1.49 -18.20
CA LEU A 26 -4.50 -2.09 -18.44
C LEU A 26 -4.55 -3.62 -18.40
N ALA A 27 -5.30 -4.20 -17.46
CA ALA A 27 -5.53 -5.64 -17.40
C ALA A 27 -6.23 -6.18 -18.65
N ARG A 28 -7.24 -5.47 -19.16
CA ARG A 28 -7.93 -5.80 -20.42
C ARG A 28 -7.01 -5.69 -21.64
N MET A 29 -5.99 -4.85 -21.59
CA MET A 29 -4.93 -4.77 -22.60
C MET A 29 -3.86 -5.88 -22.46
N GLY A 30 -4.05 -6.83 -21.56
CA GLY A 30 -3.13 -7.94 -21.33
C GLY A 30 -1.94 -7.62 -20.43
N ARG A 31 -1.95 -6.48 -19.72
CA ARG A 31 -0.89 -6.12 -18.76
C ARG A 31 -1.17 -6.73 -17.40
N ARG A 32 -0.21 -7.44 -16.83
CA ARG A 32 -0.28 -7.91 -15.43
C ARG A 32 -0.25 -6.69 -14.51
N THR A 33 -1.40 -6.37 -13.94
CA THR A 33 -1.65 -5.09 -13.28
C THR A 33 -2.02 -5.29 -11.82
N LEU A 34 -1.37 -4.55 -10.94
CA LEU A 34 -1.69 -4.48 -9.51
C LEU A 34 -2.25 -3.10 -9.19
N VAL A 35 -3.40 -3.04 -8.51
CA VAL A 35 -3.93 -1.82 -7.89
C VAL A 35 -3.82 -1.93 -6.37
N LEU A 36 -3.26 -0.89 -5.77
CA LEU A 36 -2.97 -0.75 -4.34
C LEU A 36 -3.82 0.38 -3.78
N SER A 37 -4.41 0.19 -2.61
CA SER A 37 -4.98 1.27 -1.82
C SER A 37 -4.46 1.22 -0.39
N SER A 38 -4.19 2.38 0.20
CA SER A 38 -3.90 2.54 1.62
C SER A 38 -5.06 3.17 2.38
N ASP A 39 -6.23 3.33 1.74
CA ASP A 39 -7.40 3.92 2.36
C ASP A 39 -8.03 2.91 3.35
N PRO A 40 -8.17 3.26 4.64
CA PRO A 40 -8.86 2.41 5.61
C PRO A 40 -10.34 2.17 5.26
N ALA A 41 -10.94 3.00 4.40
CA ALA A 41 -12.36 2.95 4.07
C ALA A 41 -12.76 1.86 3.06
N HIS A 42 -11.87 0.94 2.66
CA HIS A 42 -12.17 -0.18 1.74
C HIS A 42 -12.74 0.26 0.37
N SER A 43 -12.45 1.50 -0.03
CA SER A 43 -13.06 2.11 -1.22
C SER A 43 -12.65 1.41 -2.52
N LEU A 44 -11.54 0.67 -2.53
CA LEU A 44 -11.08 -0.08 -3.69
C LEU A 44 -11.86 -1.37 -3.88
N ALA A 45 -12.07 -2.13 -2.80
CA ALA A 45 -12.95 -3.31 -2.81
C ALA A 45 -14.36 -2.94 -3.27
N ASP A 46 -14.91 -1.84 -2.75
CA ASP A 46 -16.23 -1.32 -3.14
C ASP A 46 -16.27 -0.92 -4.64
N ALA A 47 -15.24 -0.22 -5.13
CA ALA A 47 -15.16 0.20 -6.52
C ALA A 47 -15.05 -0.99 -7.51
N LEU A 48 -14.45 -2.10 -7.08
CA LEU A 48 -14.28 -3.30 -7.90
C LEU A 48 -15.40 -4.34 -7.67
N GLY A 49 -16.22 -4.18 -6.64
CA GLY A 49 -17.31 -5.09 -6.29
C GLY A 49 -16.82 -6.47 -5.83
N VAL A 50 -15.62 -6.56 -5.26
CA VAL A 50 -15.02 -7.81 -4.78
C VAL A 50 -14.26 -7.57 -3.47
N GLU A 51 -14.14 -8.60 -2.64
CA GLU A 51 -13.24 -8.55 -1.48
C GLU A 51 -11.78 -8.58 -1.92
N ILE A 52 -10.97 -7.73 -1.28
CA ILE A 52 -9.54 -7.62 -1.55
C ILE A 52 -8.77 -7.92 -0.26
N SER A 53 -7.79 -8.81 -0.37
CA SER A 53 -6.89 -9.15 0.73
C SER A 53 -6.06 -7.94 1.18
N ARG A 54 -5.75 -7.93 2.47
CA ARG A 54 -4.89 -6.93 3.10
C ARG A 54 -3.42 -7.32 3.18
N ASP A 55 -3.14 -8.62 3.10
CA ASP A 55 -1.82 -9.21 3.31
C ASP A 55 -1.09 -9.52 2.00
N ARG A 56 -1.82 -9.84 0.92
CA ARG A 56 -1.23 -10.30 -0.34
C ARG A 56 -2.05 -9.93 -1.57
N PRO A 57 -1.41 -9.71 -2.74
CA PRO A 57 -2.13 -9.46 -3.98
C PRO A 57 -3.14 -10.57 -4.29
N THR A 58 -4.40 -10.17 -4.47
CA THR A 58 -5.53 -11.05 -4.80
C THR A 58 -5.97 -10.81 -6.23
N MET A 59 -6.18 -11.87 -6.99
CA MET A 59 -6.65 -11.76 -8.36
C MET A 59 -8.14 -11.38 -8.37
N VAL A 60 -8.44 -10.22 -8.93
CA VAL A 60 -9.80 -9.66 -9.04
C VAL A 60 -10.43 -10.03 -10.39
N ALA A 61 -9.62 -10.04 -11.45
CA ALA A 61 -10.02 -10.43 -12.80
C ALA A 61 -8.78 -10.91 -13.58
N PRO A 62 -8.92 -11.47 -14.80
CA PRO A 62 -7.75 -11.83 -15.62
C PRO A 62 -6.79 -10.64 -15.77
N ASN A 63 -5.53 -10.86 -15.37
CA ASN A 63 -4.45 -9.86 -15.32
C ASN A 63 -4.66 -8.67 -14.35
N LEU A 64 -5.72 -8.66 -13.53
CA LEU A 64 -5.98 -7.61 -12.55
C LEU A 64 -5.88 -8.17 -11.13
N TYR A 65 -5.04 -7.54 -10.32
CA TYR A 65 -4.84 -7.88 -8.93
C TYR A 65 -5.08 -6.65 -8.05
N GLY A 66 -5.66 -6.87 -6.88
CA GLY A 66 -5.88 -5.85 -5.86
C GLY A 66 -5.15 -6.18 -4.56
N LEU A 67 -4.77 -5.14 -3.81
CA LEU A 67 -4.26 -5.25 -2.44
C LEU A 67 -4.63 -3.98 -1.66
N GLU A 68 -5.27 -4.15 -0.50
CA GLU A 68 -5.59 -3.05 0.42
C GLU A 68 -4.63 -3.07 1.60
N ILE A 69 -3.62 -2.19 1.56
CA ILE A 69 -2.52 -2.20 2.51
C ILE A 69 -3.07 -1.87 3.91
N ASP A 70 -2.97 -2.84 4.83
CA ASP A 70 -3.26 -2.60 6.23
C ASP A 70 -2.02 -2.03 6.92
N THR A 71 -1.87 -0.72 6.83
CA THR A 71 -0.71 0.00 7.37
C THR A 71 -0.62 -0.14 8.88
N ILE A 72 -1.74 -0.21 9.61
CA ILE A 72 -1.77 -0.30 11.08
C ILE A 72 -1.44 -1.73 11.55
N TYR A 73 -1.93 -2.77 10.86
CA TYR A 73 -1.66 -4.16 11.21
C TYR A 73 -0.26 -4.62 10.79
N GLU A 74 0.20 -4.27 9.58
CA GLU A 74 1.56 -4.61 9.13
C GLU A 74 2.62 -3.93 10.00
N TRP A 75 2.38 -2.69 10.45
CA TRP A 75 3.29 -1.99 11.36
C TRP A 75 3.33 -2.61 12.76
N ARG A 76 2.16 -3.04 13.30
CA ARG A 76 2.09 -3.75 14.58
C ARG A 76 2.86 -5.07 14.58
N GLN A 77 2.99 -5.73 13.43
CA GLN A 77 3.79 -6.95 13.28
C GLN A 77 5.26 -6.66 12.88
N SER A 78 5.53 -5.59 12.14
CA SER A 78 6.86 -5.20 11.64
C SER A 78 7.69 -4.35 12.62
N LEU A 79 7.16 -4.03 13.82
CA LEU A 79 7.87 -3.29 14.87
C LEU A 79 9.30 -3.79 15.12
N SER A 80 9.64 -5.05 14.87
CA SER A 80 11.02 -5.53 14.99
C SER A 80 11.99 -4.74 14.10
N GLY A 81 11.67 -4.48 12.84
CA GLY A 81 12.57 -3.81 11.88
C GLY A 81 12.71 -2.31 12.13
N PHE A 82 11.58 -1.60 12.32
CA PHE A 82 11.59 -0.16 12.59
C PHE A 82 12.08 0.15 14.01
N GLN A 83 11.69 -0.62 15.03
CA GLN A 83 12.30 -0.46 16.36
C GLN A 83 13.78 -0.73 16.29
N GLN A 84 14.27 -1.70 15.51
CA GLN A 84 15.70 -1.96 15.41
C GLN A 84 16.44 -0.85 14.64
N TYR A 85 15.80 -0.21 13.64
CA TYR A 85 16.31 0.99 12.98
C TYR A 85 16.35 2.22 13.91
N VAL A 86 15.25 2.49 14.62
CA VAL A 86 15.17 3.59 15.59
C VAL A 86 16.09 3.33 16.78
N THR A 87 16.13 2.12 17.33
CA THR A 87 16.99 1.75 18.46
C THR A 87 18.46 1.78 18.06
N SER A 88 18.83 1.31 16.86
CA SER A 88 20.23 1.42 16.39
C SER A 88 20.65 2.88 16.19
N THR A 89 19.74 3.75 15.73
CA THR A 89 20.01 5.18 15.50
C THR A 89 19.92 6.04 16.77
N TYR A 90 19.07 5.67 17.73
CA TYR A 90 18.77 6.42 18.97
C TYR A 90 19.23 5.71 20.24
N SER A 91 20.10 4.70 20.12
CA SER A 91 20.68 3.90 21.21
C SER A 91 21.34 4.75 22.31
N ASN A 92 21.79 5.97 21.99
CA ASN A 92 22.39 6.90 22.95
C ASN A 92 21.40 7.84 23.66
N ARG A 93 20.08 7.77 23.41
CA ARG A 93 19.09 8.72 23.95
C ARG A 93 17.95 8.12 24.78
N GLY A 94 17.95 6.81 25.05
CA GLY A 94 17.06 6.20 26.06
C GLY A 94 15.58 6.19 25.68
N VAL A 95 15.24 5.88 24.42
CA VAL A 95 13.84 5.81 23.95
C VAL A 95 13.13 4.61 24.60
N GLU A 96 12.12 4.86 25.42
CA GLU A 96 11.29 3.83 26.07
C GLU A 96 10.29 3.19 25.10
N ARG A 97 9.82 1.97 25.43
CA ARG A 97 8.77 1.26 24.66
C ARG A 97 7.46 2.05 24.54
N SER A 98 7.17 2.92 25.50
CA SER A 98 6.02 3.85 25.51
C SER A 98 6.12 4.86 24.37
N THR A 99 7.31 5.45 24.16
CA THR A 99 7.59 6.41 23.09
C THR A 99 7.51 5.77 21.70
N ALA A 100 7.87 4.48 21.56
CA ALA A 100 7.75 3.75 20.30
C ALA A 100 6.30 3.57 19.83
N ALA A 101 5.34 3.44 20.75
CA ALA A 101 3.91 3.36 20.43
C ALA A 101 3.33 4.72 20.02
N GLU A 102 3.82 5.83 20.59
CA GLU A 102 3.45 7.19 20.17
C GLU A 102 4.03 7.55 18.79
N LEU A 103 5.24 7.06 18.50
CA LEU A 103 5.84 7.17 17.17
C LEU A 103 5.08 6.35 16.11
N ALA A 104 4.32 5.34 16.50
CA ALA A 104 3.49 4.54 15.58
C ALA A 104 2.26 5.29 15.04
N ASN A 105 1.80 6.32 15.75
CA ASN A 105 0.63 7.11 15.40
C ASN A 105 1.01 8.45 14.73
N GLN A 106 2.22 8.56 14.17
CA GLN A 106 2.65 9.80 13.53
C GLN A 106 1.89 10.00 12.21
N PRO A 107 1.33 11.21 11.99
CA PRO A 107 0.75 11.56 10.69
C PRO A 107 1.77 11.36 9.57
N GLY A 108 1.37 10.76 8.46
CA GLY A 108 2.25 10.54 7.30
C GLY A 108 2.91 9.16 7.24
N LEU A 109 2.85 8.35 8.32
CA LEU A 109 3.46 7.01 8.32
C LEU A 109 2.73 6.03 7.42
N ASP A 110 1.39 6.08 7.38
CA ASP A 110 0.58 5.20 6.54
C ASP A 110 0.95 5.36 5.06
N GLU A 111 1.16 6.60 4.63
CA GLU A 111 1.57 6.93 3.26
C GLU A 111 2.99 6.42 2.95
N ILE A 112 3.94 6.54 3.89
CA ILE A 112 5.30 6.03 3.72
C ILE A 112 5.30 4.50 3.58
N LEU A 113 4.50 3.80 4.39
CA LEU A 113 4.38 2.35 4.35
C LEU A 113 3.73 1.88 3.06
N ALA A 114 2.70 2.59 2.60
CA ALA A 114 2.08 2.33 1.31
C ALA A 114 3.10 2.42 0.16
N LEU A 115 3.93 3.47 0.17
CA LEU A 115 5.00 3.64 -0.81
C LEU A 115 6.07 2.54 -0.71
N GLN A 116 6.47 2.15 0.50
CA GLN A 116 7.43 1.06 0.71
C GLN A 116 6.88 -0.27 0.16
N ARG A 117 5.62 -0.58 0.45
CA ARG A 117 4.96 -1.80 -0.04
C ARG A 117 4.84 -1.78 -1.56
N MET A 118 4.43 -0.65 -2.14
CA MET A 118 4.41 -0.45 -3.60
C MET A 118 5.79 -0.67 -4.22
N MET A 119 6.86 -0.14 -3.62
CA MET A 119 8.23 -0.35 -4.11
C MET A 119 8.65 -1.82 -4.07
N SER A 120 8.35 -2.53 -2.98
CA SER A 120 8.61 -3.97 -2.86
C SER A 120 7.91 -4.75 -3.98
N GLU A 121 6.63 -4.44 -4.23
CA GLU A 121 5.87 -5.04 -5.31
C GLU A 121 6.46 -4.71 -6.69
N ALA A 122 6.86 -3.47 -6.93
CA ALA A 122 7.47 -3.04 -8.20
C ALA A 122 8.78 -3.78 -8.49
N GLN A 123 9.58 -4.03 -7.46
CA GLN A 123 10.87 -4.74 -7.54
C GLN A 123 10.72 -6.25 -7.72
N SER A 124 9.55 -6.82 -7.40
CA SER A 124 9.31 -8.27 -7.54
C SER A 124 9.35 -8.77 -9.00
N GLY A 125 9.24 -7.87 -9.99
CA GLY A 125 9.23 -8.22 -11.42
C GLY A 125 7.96 -8.94 -11.89
N ARG A 126 6.94 -9.07 -11.02
CA ARG A 126 5.68 -9.76 -11.33
C ARG A 126 4.71 -8.92 -12.16
N TRP A 127 4.87 -7.62 -12.14
CA TRP A 127 3.89 -6.66 -12.64
C TRP A 127 4.42 -5.90 -13.84
N ASP A 128 3.56 -5.67 -14.82
CA ASP A 128 3.84 -4.77 -15.92
C ASP A 128 3.44 -3.33 -15.53
N ALA A 129 2.38 -3.19 -14.72
CA ALA A 129 1.90 -1.92 -14.17
C ALA A 129 1.46 -2.05 -12.71
N ILE A 130 1.73 -1.00 -11.93
CA ILE A 130 1.23 -0.82 -10.56
C ILE A 130 0.54 0.54 -10.46
N ILE A 131 -0.64 0.55 -9.86
CA ILE A 131 -1.43 1.75 -9.60
C ILE A 131 -1.56 1.90 -8.09
N LEU A 132 -1.23 3.08 -7.56
CA LEU A 132 -1.50 3.49 -6.19
C LEU A 132 -2.60 4.55 -6.19
N ASP A 133 -3.66 4.30 -5.42
CA ASP A 133 -4.76 5.22 -5.13
C ASP A 133 -4.39 6.31 -4.11
#